data_AF-A0A8T8I2J6-F1
#
_entry.id   AF-A0A8T8I2J6-F1
#
_cell.length_a   1.000
_cell.length_b   1.000
_cell.length_c   1.000
_cell.angle_alpha   90.00
_cell.angle_beta   90.00
_cell.angle_gamma   90.00
#
_symmetry.space_group_name_H-M   'P 1'
#
loop_
_entity.id
_entity.type
_entity.pdbx_description
1 polymer ?
#
loop_
_entity_poly.entity_id
_entity_poly.type
_entity_poly.pdbx_seq_one_letter_code
_entity_poly.pdbx_strand_id
1 'polypeptide(L)' 'EVHGGVHFHQGVPEPPVPRQLPAAPAHFTGRAEELDELDGMRAEDGRVLAVLCGPGGVGKTALALHWAYRH' A
#
# COMPACT_ATOMS: atom_id res chain seq x y z
N GLU A 1 -10.43 -31.42 -41.16
CA GLU A 1 -9.10 -30.80 -41.12
C GLU A 1 -9.08 -29.70 -40.07
N VAL A 2 -8.01 -29.56 -39.30
CA VAL A 2 -7.80 -28.45 -38.35
C VAL A 2 -6.56 -27.69 -38.83
N HIS A 3 -6.68 -26.38 -39.01
CA HIS A 3 -5.54 -25.50 -39.32
C HIS A 3 -5.26 -24.66 -38.07
N GLY A 4 -4.12 -24.89 -37.41
CA GLY A 4 -3.67 -24.13 -36.24
C GLY A 4 -2.50 -23.22 -36.60
N GLY A 5 -2.65 -21.91 -36.36
CA GLY A 5 -1.58 -20.93 -36.51
C GLY A 5 -0.68 -20.86 -35.27
N VAL A 6 0.59 -20.51 -35.46
CA VAL A 6 1.58 -20.36 -34.37
C VAL A 6 1.42 -18.97 -33.73
N HIS A 7 1.14 -18.94 -32.42
CA HIS A 7 1.12 -17.72 -31.62
C HIS A 7 2.42 -17.58 -30.83
N PHE A 8 3.24 -16.59 -31.18
CA PHE A 8 4.45 -16.25 -30.43
C PHE A 8 4.08 -15.38 -29.23
N HIS A 9 4.24 -15.93 -28.03
CA HIS A 9 4.17 -15.16 -26.80
C HIS A 9 5.54 -14.50 -26.61
N GLN A 10 5.68 -13.27 -27.10
CA GLN A 10 6.73 -12.37 -26.61
C GLN A 10 6.54 -12.25 -25.08
N GLY A 11 7.62 -12.35 -24.29
CA GLY A 11 7.55 -12.45 -22.83
C GLY A 11 6.57 -11.45 -22.23
N VAL A 12 5.72 -11.92 -21.31
CA VAL A 12 4.68 -11.08 -20.70
C VAL A 12 5.39 -9.93 -19.97
N PRO A 13 5.14 -8.66 -20.34
CA PRO A 13 5.67 -7.55 -19.56
C PRO A 13 5.15 -7.67 -18.12
N GLU A 14 6.01 -7.39 -17.13
CA GLU A 14 5.59 -7.46 -15.73
C GLU A 14 4.37 -6.56 -15.53
N PRO A 15 3.29 -7.06 -14.91
CA PRO A 15 2.13 -6.24 -14.63
C PRO A 15 2.54 -5.10 -13.68
N PRO A 16 1.98 -3.89 -13.85
CA PRO A 16 2.29 -2.78 -12.96
C PRO A 16 1.90 -3.12 -11.52
N VAL A 17 2.72 -2.68 -10.56
CA VAL A 17 2.42 -2.85 -9.12
C VAL A 17 1.13 -2.09 -8.78
N PRO A 18 0.08 -2.77 -8.26
CA PRO A 18 -1.17 -2.10 -7.91
C PRO A 18 -0.98 -1.05 -6.80
N ARG A 19 -1.61 0.11 -6.95
CA ARG A 19 -1.69 1.19 -5.94
C ARG A 19 -3.13 1.54 -5.56
N GLN A 20 -3.98 0.52 -5.44
CA GLN A 20 -5.44 0.67 -5.28
C GLN A 20 -5.87 0.82 -3.82
N LEU A 21 -5.32 1.81 -3.12
CA LEU A 21 -5.77 2.12 -1.77
C LEU A 21 -7.21 2.69 -1.80
N PRO A 22 -8.05 2.38 -0.80
CA PRO A 22 -9.27 3.15 -0.53
C PRO A 22 -8.96 4.63 -0.40
N ALA A 23 -9.92 5.50 -0.76
CA ALA A 23 -9.72 6.95 -0.73
C ALA A 23 -9.15 7.45 0.61
N ALA A 24 -8.23 8.41 0.52
CA ALA A 24 -7.67 9.07 1.69
C ALA A 24 -8.78 9.74 2.53
N PRO A 25 -8.66 9.76 3.86
CA PRO A 25 -9.58 10.49 4.71
C PRO A 25 -9.56 11.99 4.36
N ALA A 26 -10.74 12.60 4.16
CA ALA A 26 -10.86 14.01 3.77
C ALA A 26 -10.34 14.98 4.84
N HIS A 27 -10.40 14.58 6.11
CA HIS A 27 -9.85 15.29 7.25
C HIS A 27 -9.03 14.32 8.08
N PHE A 28 -7.83 14.76 8.49
CA PHE A 28 -6.93 13.98 9.32
C PHE A 28 -6.22 14.95 10.29
N THR A 29 -6.18 14.60 11.57
CA THR A 29 -5.57 15.44 12.63
C THR A 29 -5.11 14.57 13.79
N GLY A 30 -4.19 15.12 14.60
CA GLY A 30 -3.48 14.37 15.64
C GLY A 30 -2.58 13.28 15.05
N ARG A 31 -2.11 12.37 15.92
CA ARG A 31 -1.34 11.18 15.53
C ARG A 31 0.05 11.44 14.94
N ALA A 32 0.64 12.61 15.22
CA ALA A 32 1.96 12.96 14.73
C ALA A 32 3.03 11.97 15.19
N GLU A 33 2.99 11.58 16.47
CA GLU A 33 3.93 10.60 17.05
C GLU A 33 3.87 9.25 16.34
N GLU A 34 2.67 8.72 16.06
CA GLU A 34 2.55 7.46 15.34
C GLU A 34 2.93 7.56 13.85
N LEU A 35 2.79 8.74 13.23
CA LEU A 35 3.30 8.97 11.87
C LEU A 35 4.84 8.97 11.85
N ASP A 36 5.46 9.65 12.81
CA ASP A 36 6.92 9.70 12.93
C ASP A 36 7.50 8.30 13.19
N GLU A 37 6.81 7.46 13.97
CA GLU A 37 7.19 6.05 14.18
C GLU A 37 7.14 5.25 12.88
N LEU A 38 6.07 5.38 12.09
CA LEU A 38 5.95 4.70 10.79
C LEU A 38 6.99 5.19 9.77
N ASP A 39 7.31 6.48 9.78
CA ASP A 39 8.35 7.06 8.93
C ASP A 39 9.73 6.54 9.31
N GLY A 40 10.01 6.41 10.62
CA GLY A 40 11.23 5.80 11.14
C GLY A 40 11.36 4.35 10.71
N MET A 41 10.30 3.55 10.86
CA MET A 41 10.28 2.15 10.43
C MET A 41 10.54 2.02 8.92
N ARG A 42 9.94 2.88 8.09
CA ARG A 42 10.16 2.85 6.61
C ARG A 42 11.60 3.19 6.22
N ALA A 43 12.32 3.96 7.04
CA ALA A 43 13.71 4.29 6.77
C ALA A 43 14.67 3.10 7.01
N GLU A 44 14.20 2.01 7.63
CA GLU A 44 14.99 0.80 7.83
C GLU A 44 15.15 0.00 6.52
N ASP A 45 16.35 -0.53 6.29
CA ASP A 45 16.63 -1.39 5.14
C ASP A 45 15.93 -2.75 5.28
N GLY A 46 15.00 -3.05 4.38
CA GLY A 46 14.38 -4.37 4.26
C GLY A 46 12.86 -4.36 4.22
N ARG A 47 12.24 -5.49 4.57
CA ARG A 47 10.79 -5.63 4.63
C ARG A 47 10.31 -5.30 6.04
N VAL A 48 9.53 -4.24 6.16
CA VAL A 48 8.99 -3.74 7.43
C VAL A 48 7.55 -4.23 7.61
N LEU A 49 7.21 -4.67 8.83
CA LEU A 49 5.84 -4.98 9.23
C LEU A 49 5.43 -4.08 10.40
N ALA A 50 4.52 -3.15 10.16
CA ALA A 50 3.91 -2.32 11.18
C ALA A 50 2.53 -2.86 11.57
N VAL A 51 2.22 -2.90 12.87
CA VAL A 51 0.92 -3.34 13.40
C VAL A 51 0.26 -2.19 14.16
N LEU A 52 -0.87 -1.71 13.65
CA LEU A 52 -1.66 -0.67 14.31
C LEU A 52 -2.68 -1.31 15.26
N CYS A 53 -2.54 -1.05 16.56
CA CYS A 53 -3.39 -1.58 17.61
C CYS A 53 -4.21 -0.48 18.32
N GLY A 54 -5.40 -0.84 18.81
CA GLY A 54 -6.26 0.07 19.56
C GLY A 54 -7.75 -0.22 19.40
N PRO A 55 -8.63 0.47 20.15
CA PRO A 55 -10.07 0.23 20.15
C PRO A 55 -10.75 0.35 18.78
N GLY A 56 -11.97 -0.17 18.67
CA GLY A 56 -12.83 0.07 17.51
C GLY A 56 -13.07 1.57 17.32
N GLY A 57 -13.05 2.06 16.08
CA GLY A 57 -13.33 3.47 15.76
C GLY A 57 -12.19 4.46 16.05
N VAL A 58 -11.07 4.06 16.65
CA VAL A 58 -9.95 4.97 17.00
C VAL A 58 -9.19 5.56 15.80
N GLY A 59 -9.54 5.18 14.57
CA GLY A 59 -8.94 5.78 13.36
C GLY A 59 -7.68 5.08 12.81
N LYS A 60 -7.39 3.83 13.20
CA LYS A 60 -6.22 3.07 12.71
C LYS A 60 -6.14 2.98 11.18
N THR A 61 -7.27 2.67 10.53
CA THR A 61 -7.35 2.64 9.07
C THR A 61 -7.13 4.02 8.45
N ALA A 62 -7.63 5.08 9.08
CA ALA A 62 -7.40 6.43 8.62
C ALA A 62 -5.91 6.81 8.72
N LEU A 63 -5.23 6.44 9.81
CA LEU A 63 -3.78 6.62 9.97
C LEU A 63 -2.99 5.85 8.90
N ALA A 64 -3.30 4.57 8.70
CA ALA A 64 -2.65 3.75 7.68
C ALA A 64 -2.80 4.33 6.26
N LEU A 65 -4.02 4.74 5.89
CA LEU A 65 -4.28 5.33 4.60
C LEU A 65 -3.58 6.69 4.46
N HIS A 66 -3.68 7.56 5.47
CA HIS A 66 -3.03 8.87 5.44
C HIS A 66 -1.51 8.73 5.23
N TRP A 67 -0.87 7.83 5.98
CA TRP A 67 0.55 7.52 5.83
C TRP A 67 0.87 6.97 4.44
N ALA A 68 0.11 5.99 3.96
CA ALA A 68 0.34 5.34 2.67
C ALA A 68 0.08 6.25 1.45
N TYR A 69 -0.72 7.31 1.58
CA TYR A 69 -0.88 8.33 0.53
C TYR A 69 0.23 9.38 0.52
N ARG A 70 1.00 9.50 1.61
CA ARG A 70 2.09 10.48 1.76
C ARG A 70 3.43 9.97 1.21
N HIS A 71 3.54 8.66 0.96
CA HIS A 71 4.74 7.93 0.52
C HIS A 71 4.52 7.14 -0.76
#